data_AF-A0ABD3QCH9-F1
#
_entry.id   AF-A0ABD3QCH9-F1
#
_cell.length_a   1.000
_cell.length_b   1.000
_cell.length_c   1.000
_cell.angle_alpha   90.00
_cell.angle_beta   90.00
_cell.angle_gamma   90.00
#
_symmetry.space_group_name_H-M   'P 1'
#
loop_
_entity.id
_entity.type
_entity.pdbx_description
1 polymer ?
#
loop_
_entity_poly.entity_id
_entity_poly.type
_entity_poly.pdbx_seq_one_letter_code
_entity_poly.pdbx_strand_id
1 'polypeptide(L)'
;MSTGHTASYSSRSTPQSMHTHEQSFHPSLQSSNSARAFVQDIHSRLDRADREERELARRLVPRLAARAYHLEDGNTWCQDWLQYQKNTHPVFGLCFHHKLHPIRGPQRIIILMGSIAFGLAITNIVFLGLLNSNSAGQWVNLVYNVTGEVSEIQYRYTHVQLEQSMLFLWTVGSFLHSAFDMLIWYLAACACFRPGGIAGRNSHFCQTLGLYIAVLVVVSMVFIATLVIVMRLNEDEQNWTQLMHIDDDSNKTMLSTGLNWTGLGFMNEDNNSTTSSLNSPRSTDETNSTGFPGISDLVYSKSDTKYAFLVGYAVELTIALFVYYFITSTVFFSGILGCGRIPIIGGRPYELRHIARNSSRREGRKTGSYDHSDSSHFSGNV
;
A
#
# COMPACT_ATOMS: atom_id res chain seq x y z
N MET A 1 33.06 -8.21 -15.62
CA MET A 1 33.13 -9.63 -15.99
C MET A 1 31.73 -10.07 -16.38
N SER A 2 31.46 -10.11 -17.70
CA SER A 2 30.14 -10.38 -18.27
C SER A 2 30.29 -11.52 -19.26
N THR A 3 29.73 -12.68 -18.96
CA THR A 3 29.65 -13.82 -19.88
C THR A 3 28.28 -13.80 -20.52
N GLY A 4 28.22 -13.22 -21.72
CA GLY A 4 27.02 -13.21 -22.56
C GLY A 4 26.77 -14.60 -23.14
N HIS A 5 25.64 -15.21 -22.78
CA HIS A 5 25.07 -16.33 -23.51
C HIS A 5 24.14 -15.79 -24.59
N THR A 6 24.64 -15.81 -25.83
CA THR A 6 23.85 -15.58 -27.05
C THR A 6 22.94 -16.79 -27.29
N ALA A 7 21.63 -16.58 -27.16
CA ALA A 7 20.62 -17.54 -27.60
C ALA A 7 20.53 -17.53 -29.13
N SER A 8 20.87 -18.65 -29.78
CA SER A 8 20.72 -18.79 -31.23
C SER A 8 19.24 -18.95 -31.58
N TYR A 9 18.67 -17.94 -32.24
CA TYR A 9 17.36 -18.03 -32.86
C TYR A 9 17.44 -18.96 -34.07
N SER A 10 16.74 -20.10 -33.99
CA SER A 10 16.54 -21.01 -35.11
C SER A 10 15.57 -20.36 -36.11
N SER A 11 16.11 -19.98 -37.26
CA SER A 11 15.41 -19.35 -38.38
C SER A 11 14.32 -20.28 -38.93
N ARG A 12 13.08 -19.82 -38.79
CA ARG A 12 11.86 -20.46 -39.30
C ARG A 12 11.83 -20.36 -40.82
N SER A 13 12.06 -21.48 -41.50
CA SER A 13 11.94 -21.61 -42.95
C SER A 13 10.49 -21.43 -43.40
N THR A 14 10.30 -20.49 -44.32
CA THR A 14 9.06 -20.18 -45.04
C THR A 14 8.59 -21.41 -45.85
N PRO A 15 7.31 -21.80 -45.79
CA PRO A 15 6.81 -22.89 -46.61
C PRO A 15 6.70 -22.45 -48.07
N GLN A 16 7.41 -23.16 -48.95
CA GLN A 16 7.27 -23.03 -50.40
C GLN A 16 5.87 -23.44 -50.85
N SER A 17 5.31 -22.62 -51.73
CA SER A 17 4.10 -22.84 -52.52
C SER A 17 4.11 -24.24 -53.16
N MET A 18 3.08 -25.03 -52.84
CA MET A 18 2.91 -26.38 -53.36
C MET A 18 1.78 -26.37 -54.41
N HIS A 19 2.14 -26.77 -55.63
CA HIS A 19 1.25 -26.95 -56.76
C HIS A 19 0.08 -27.89 -56.41
N THR A 20 -1.14 -27.43 -56.69
CA THR A 20 -2.39 -28.20 -56.62
C THR A 20 -2.40 -29.25 -57.72
N HIS A 21 -2.14 -30.51 -57.34
CA HIS A 21 -2.44 -31.67 -58.17
C HIS A 21 -3.77 -32.27 -57.71
N GLU A 22 -4.81 -32.08 -58.52
CA GLU A 22 -6.14 -32.68 -58.34
C GLU A 22 -6.02 -34.18 -58.59
N GLN A 23 -5.77 -34.96 -57.53
CA GLN A 23 -5.89 -36.41 -57.55
C GLN A 23 -7.22 -36.81 -56.91
N SER A 24 -8.06 -37.47 -57.71
CA SER A 24 -9.34 -38.04 -57.33
C SER A 24 -9.21 -38.92 -56.09
N PHE A 25 -9.82 -38.48 -55.00
CA PHE A 25 -9.71 -39.06 -53.66
C PHE A 25 -10.68 -40.24 -53.52
N HIS A 26 -10.16 -41.46 -53.63
CA HIS A 26 -10.86 -42.64 -53.12
C HIS A 26 -10.52 -42.80 -51.63
N PRO A 27 -11.48 -42.71 -50.69
CA PRO A 27 -11.22 -42.86 -49.26
C PRO A 27 -10.89 -44.32 -48.95
N SER A 28 -9.60 -44.65 -48.92
CA SER A 28 -9.12 -45.95 -48.47
C SER A 28 -9.18 -46.02 -46.94
N LEU A 29 -9.64 -47.17 -46.42
CA LEU A 29 -9.80 -47.46 -44.99
C LEU A 29 -8.52 -47.30 -44.14
N GLN A 30 -7.35 -47.15 -44.76
CA GLN A 30 -6.07 -46.83 -44.08
C GLN A 30 -6.08 -45.46 -43.38
N SER A 31 -6.95 -44.53 -43.79
CA SER A 31 -7.11 -43.22 -43.14
C SER A 31 -7.57 -43.33 -41.67
N SER A 32 -8.36 -44.36 -41.33
CA SER A 32 -8.99 -44.46 -40.00
C SER A 32 -7.98 -44.74 -38.87
N ASN A 33 -6.95 -45.55 -39.13
CA ASN A 33 -5.92 -45.87 -38.13
C ASN A 33 -4.94 -44.71 -37.93
N SER A 34 -4.62 -43.97 -39.00
CA SER A 34 -3.77 -42.79 -38.92
C SER A 34 -4.42 -41.67 -38.10
N ALA A 35 -5.73 -41.44 -38.29
CA ALA A 35 -6.49 -40.45 -37.53
C ALA A 35 -6.53 -40.79 -36.02
N ARG A 36 -6.73 -42.06 -35.65
CA ARG A 36 -6.70 -42.49 -34.25
C ARG A 36 -5.33 -42.29 -33.59
N ALA A 37 -4.25 -42.65 -34.28
CA ALA A 37 -2.89 -42.45 -33.77
C ALA A 37 -2.58 -40.96 -33.55
N PHE A 38 -3.02 -40.09 -34.47
CA PHE A 38 -2.86 -38.64 -34.34
C PHE A 38 -3.63 -38.06 -33.15
N VAL A 39 -4.90 -38.46 -32.95
CA VAL A 39 -5.70 -38.03 -31.79
C VAL A 39 -5.08 -38.51 -30.47
N GLN A 40 -4.54 -39.73 -30.44
CA GLN A 40 -3.87 -40.27 -29.25
C GLN A 40 -2.57 -39.52 -28.91
N ASP A 41 -1.77 -39.14 -29.92
CA ASP A 41 -0.59 -38.29 -29.74
C ASP A 41 -0.97 -36.92 -29.17
N ILE A 42 -1.99 -36.26 -29.74
CA ILE A 42 -2.50 -34.97 -29.22
C ILE A 42 -2.93 -35.10 -27.75
N HIS A 43 -3.68 -36.14 -27.40
CA HIS A 43 -4.14 -36.34 -26.02
C HIS A 43 -2.96 -36.56 -25.06
N SER A 44 -1.96 -37.33 -25.47
CA SER A 44 -0.76 -37.57 -24.66
C SER A 44 0.08 -36.30 -24.42
N ARG A 45 0.16 -35.40 -25.42
CA ARG A 45 0.84 -34.12 -25.30
C ARG A 45 0.08 -33.17 -24.36
N LEU A 46 -1.24 -33.14 -24.47
CA LEU A 46 -2.11 -32.37 -23.58
C LEU A 46 -1.98 -32.85 -22.13
N ASP A 47 -2.04 -34.17 -21.91
CA ASP A 47 -1.88 -34.79 -20.58
C ASP A 47 -0.52 -34.49 -19.94
N ARG A 48 0.54 -34.42 -20.75
CA ARG A 48 1.88 -34.08 -20.27
C ARG A 48 1.97 -32.61 -19.87
N ALA A 49 1.46 -31.70 -20.70
CA ALA A 49 1.41 -30.28 -20.40
C ALA A 49 0.59 -29.99 -19.12
N ASP A 50 -0.55 -30.65 -18.97
CA ASP A 50 -1.41 -30.56 -17.78
C ASP A 50 -0.71 -31.03 -16.50
N ARG A 51 0.08 -32.10 -16.59
CA ARG A 51 0.86 -32.59 -15.44
C ARG A 51 1.95 -31.60 -15.05
N GLU A 52 2.69 -31.08 -16.02
CA GLU A 52 3.76 -30.10 -15.79
C GLU A 52 3.19 -28.80 -15.18
N GLU A 53 2.05 -28.30 -15.66
CA GLU A 53 1.36 -27.13 -15.08
C GLU A 53 0.89 -27.39 -13.64
N ARG A 54 0.31 -28.57 -13.35
CA ARG A 54 -0.12 -28.94 -11.99
C ARG A 54 1.06 -29.06 -11.03
N GLU A 55 2.19 -29.58 -11.48
CA GLU A 55 3.41 -29.66 -10.69
C GLU A 55 3.99 -28.27 -10.42
N LEU A 56 4.02 -27.41 -11.42
CA LEU A 56 4.42 -26.01 -11.29
C LEU A 56 3.51 -25.29 -10.28
N ALA A 57 2.19 -25.46 -10.40
CA ALA A 57 1.21 -24.88 -9.49
C ALA A 57 1.40 -25.36 -8.04
N ARG A 58 1.65 -26.66 -7.83
CA ARG A 58 1.95 -27.21 -6.49
C ARG A 58 3.18 -26.58 -5.85
N ARG A 59 4.17 -26.14 -6.65
CA ARG A 59 5.39 -25.48 -6.16
C ARG A 59 5.21 -23.96 -6.00
N LEU A 60 4.60 -23.31 -6.99
CA LEU A 60 4.48 -21.84 -7.05
C LEU A 60 3.35 -21.30 -6.16
N VAL A 61 2.19 -21.97 -6.07
CA VAL A 61 1.05 -21.44 -5.31
C VAL A 61 1.38 -21.24 -3.82
N PRO A 62 2.02 -22.21 -3.11
CA PRO A 62 2.44 -21.99 -1.73
C PRO A 62 3.44 -20.86 -1.58
N ARG A 63 4.39 -20.76 -2.52
CA ARG A 63 5.41 -19.69 -2.56
C ARG A 63 4.74 -18.33 -2.73
N LEU A 64 3.87 -18.17 -3.72
CA LEU A 64 3.10 -16.96 -3.96
C LEU A 64 2.25 -16.58 -2.74
N ALA A 65 1.61 -17.55 -2.08
CA ALA A 65 0.82 -17.30 -0.87
C ALA A 65 1.67 -16.86 0.34
N ALA A 66 2.87 -17.42 0.48
CA ALA A 66 3.83 -17.01 1.49
C ALA A 66 4.54 -15.69 1.14
N ARG A 67 4.24 -15.11 -0.03
CA ARG A 67 4.97 -14.00 -0.64
C ARG A 67 6.45 -14.28 -0.80
N ALA A 68 6.77 -15.49 -1.22
CA ALA A 68 8.14 -15.90 -1.43
C ALA A 68 8.81 -14.99 -2.44
N TYR A 69 10.06 -14.69 -2.13
CA TYR A 69 10.83 -13.67 -2.82
C TYR A 69 11.48 -14.21 -4.08
N HIS A 70 11.66 -15.52 -4.17
CA HIS A 70 12.12 -16.21 -5.37
C HIS A 70 11.03 -17.16 -5.88
N LEU A 71 10.70 -17.05 -7.16
CA LEU A 71 9.79 -17.99 -7.82
C LEU A 71 10.56 -18.91 -8.76
N GLU A 72 11.57 -18.37 -9.45
CA GLU A 72 12.41 -19.07 -10.42
C GLU A 72 13.87 -19.13 -9.95
N ASP A 73 14.54 -20.23 -10.25
CA ASP A 73 15.95 -20.42 -9.93
C ASP A 73 16.82 -19.56 -10.88
N GLY A 74 17.78 -18.81 -10.32
CA GLY A 74 18.70 -17.97 -11.10
C GLY A 74 18.30 -16.50 -11.24
N ASN A 75 17.17 -16.09 -10.67
CA ASN A 75 16.78 -14.68 -10.65
C ASN A 75 17.76 -13.80 -9.86
N THR A 76 18.02 -12.62 -10.41
CA THR A 76 18.73 -11.54 -9.70
C THR A 76 17.84 -10.95 -8.59
N TRP A 77 18.46 -10.26 -7.62
CA TRP A 77 17.75 -9.61 -6.52
C TRP A 77 16.68 -8.62 -7.02
N CYS A 78 16.98 -7.86 -8.07
CA CYS A 78 16.06 -6.86 -8.63
C CYS A 78 14.86 -7.51 -9.33
N GLN A 79 15.07 -8.62 -10.05
CA GLN A 79 13.98 -9.37 -10.68
C GLN A 79 13.03 -9.94 -9.63
N ASP A 80 13.57 -10.56 -8.58
CA ASP A 80 12.82 -11.07 -7.44
C ASP A 80 12.02 -9.96 -6.73
N TRP A 81 12.65 -8.80 -6.50
CA TRP A 81 11.98 -7.65 -5.90
C TRP A 81 10.86 -7.11 -6.77
N LEU A 82 11.09 -6.94 -8.08
CA LEU A 82 10.06 -6.47 -9.00
C LEU A 82 8.90 -7.47 -9.10
N GLN A 83 9.21 -8.77 -9.11
CA GLN A 83 8.21 -9.83 -9.11
C GLN A 83 7.42 -9.85 -7.79
N TYR A 84 8.07 -9.58 -6.66
CA TYR A 84 7.41 -9.40 -5.37
C TYR A 84 6.43 -8.24 -5.43
N GLN A 85 6.87 -7.05 -5.85
CA GLN A 85 6.00 -5.86 -5.96
C GLN A 85 4.80 -6.11 -6.89
N LYS A 86 5.02 -6.73 -8.05
CA LYS A 86 3.93 -7.08 -8.99
C LYS A 86 2.89 -8.02 -8.39
N ASN A 87 3.25 -8.87 -7.43
CA ASN A 87 2.33 -9.83 -6.84
C ASN A 87 1.62 -9.29 -5.58
N THR A 88 2.30 -8.45 -4.79
CA THR A 88 1.83 -8.01 -3.48
C THR A 88 1.18 -6.63 -3.49
N HIS A 89 1.67 -5.70 -4.31
CA HIS A 89 1.21 -4.31 -4.33
C HIS A 89 -0.29 -4.22 -4.65
N PRO A 90 -1.09 -3.42 -3.92
CA PRO A 90 -2.54 -3.31 -4.12
C PRO A 90 -2.93 -2.95 -5.55
N VAL A 91 -2.29 -1.90 -6.10
CA VAL A 91 -2.51 -1.44 -7.48
C VAL A 91 -1.82 -2.34 -8.52
N PHE A 92 -0.50 -2.52 -8.45
CA PHE A 92 0.22 -3.28 -9.49
C PHE A 92 -0.17 -4.77 -9.53
N GLY A 93 -0.55 -5.34 -8.39
CA GLY A 93 -1.09 -6.70 -8.32
C GLY A 93 -2.45 -6.87 -9.01
N LEU A 94 -3.21 -5.80 -9.23
CA LEU A 94 -4.43 -5.90 -10.03
C LEU A 94 -4.11 -6.20 -11.50
N CYS A 95 -3.12 -5.50 -12.05
CA CYS A 95 -2.76 -5.57 -13.48
C CYS A 95 -1.73 -6.65 -13.81
N PHE A 96 -0.77 -6.91 -12.92
CA PHE A 96 0.45 -7.68 -13.23
C PHE A 96 0.65 -8.91 -12.35
N HIS A 97 -0.41 -9.41 -11.69
CA HIS A 97 -0.29 -10.62 -10.87
C HIS A 97 -0.02 -11.86 -11.73
N HIS A 98 0.72 -12.80 -11.14
CA HIS A 98 0.91 -14.11 -11.73
C HIS A 98 -0.42 -14.88 -11.85
N LYS A 99 -0.67 -15.59 -12.95
CA LYS A 99 -1.92 -16.35 -13.18
C LYS A 99 -2.21 -17.40 -12.11
N LEU A 100 -1.16 -18.02 -11.57
CA LEU A 100 -1.26 -19.01 -10.48
C LEU A 100 -1.35 -18.38 -9.08
N HIS A 101 -1.58 -17.07 -8.98
CA HIS A 101 -1.68 -16.42 -7.69
C HIS A 101 -2.92 -16.87 -6.91
N PRO A 102 -2.80 -17.16 -5.60
CA PRO A 102 -3.91 -17.65 -4.78
C PRO A 102 -5.08 -16.67 -4.66
N ILE A 103 -4.78 -15.37 -4.62
CA ILE A 103 -5.76 -14.28 -4.60
C ILE A 103 -6.07 -13.88 -6.03
N ARG A 104 -7.33 -14.06 -6.44
CA ARG A 104 -7.84 -13.73 -7.78
C ARG A 104 -8.13 -12.24 -7.93
N GLY A 105 -8.28 -11.78 -9.18
CA GLY A 105 -8.60 -10.39 -9.53
C GLY A 105 -9.73 -9.76 -8.69
N PRO A 106 -10.95 -10.36 -8.61
CA PRO A 106 -12.04 -9.78 -7.83
C PRO A 106 -11.73 -9.62 -6.33
N GLN A 107 -10.97 -10.56 -5.75
CA GLN A 107 -10.56 -10.48 -4.34
C GLN A 107 -9.56 -9.34 -4.12
N ARG A 108 -8.68 -9.08 -5.10
CA ARG A 108 -7.75 -7.94 -5.06
C ARG A 108 -8.49 -6.61 -5.12
N ILE A 109 -9.59 -6.51 -5.87
CA ILE A 109 -10.45 -5.32 -5.90
C ILE A 109 -11.06 -5.08 -4.51
N ILE A 110 -11.55 -6.12 -3.83
CA ILE A 110 -12.09 -6.00 -2.46
C ILE A 110 -11.02 -5.50 -1.49
N ILE A 111 -9.79 -6.04 -1.59
CA ILE A 111 -8.66 -5.58 -0.76
C ILE A 111 -8.34 -4.11 -1.04
N LEU A 112 -8.31 -3.68 -2.31
CA LEU A 112 -8.08 -2.29 -2.69
C LEU A 112 -9.19 -1.36 -2.16
N MET A 113 -10.45 -1.77 -2.22
CA MET A 113 -11.56 -1.02 -1.62
C MET A 113 -11.39 -0.88 -0.10
N GLY A 114 -10.96 -1.93 0.58
CA GLY A 114 -10.63 -1.89 2.00
C GLY A 114 -9.48 -0.94 2.33
N SER A 115 -8.44 -0.91 1.48
CA SER A 115 -7.31 0.03 1.57
C SER A 115 -7.78 1.47 1.48
N ILE A 116 -8.60 1.80 0.46
CA ILE A 116 -9.19 3.12 0.26
C ILE A 116 -10.02 3.54 1.48
N ALA A 117 -10.87 2.64 1.98
CA ALA A 117 -11.72 2.89 3.15
C ALA A 117 -10.90 3.08 4.44
N PHE A 118 -9.84 2.30 4.63
CA PHE A 118 -8.92 2.48 5.76
C PHE A 118 -8.26 3.86 5.71
N GLY A 119 -7.74 4.25 4.54
CA GLY A 119 -7.21 5.59 4.31
C GLY A 119 -8.23 6.67 4.70
N LEU A 120 -9.45 6.59 4.18
CA LEU A 120 -10.50 7.55 4.52
C LEU A 120 -10.78 7.60 6.03
N ALA A 121 -10.84 6.45 6.70
CA ALA A 121 -11.07 6.39 8.14
C ALA A 121 -9.93 7.07 8.90
N ILE A 122 -8.67 6.74 8.60
CA ILE A 122 -7.52 7.31 9.32
C ILE A 122 -7.39 8.81 9.06
N THR A 123 -7.59 9.28 7.82
CA THR A 123 -7.59 10.72 7.52
C THR A 123 -8.65 11.44 8.32
N ASN A 124 -9.89 10.94 8.34
CA ASN A 124 -10.95 11.61 9.11
C ASN A 124 -10.68 11.56 10.61
N ILE A 125 -10.15 10.46 11.16
CA ILE A 125 -9.77 10.37 12.59
C ILE A 125 -8.69 11.40 12.92
N VAL A 126 -7.69 11.56 12.06
CA VAL A 126 -6.61 12.55 12.25
C VAL A 126 -7.18 13.97 12.21
N PHE A 127 -8.04 14.28 11.24
CA PHE A 127 -8.67 15.60 11.13
C PHE A 127 -9.62 15.90 12.31
N LEU A 128 -10.45 14.95 12.75
CA LEU A 128 -11.37 15.17 13.88
C LEU A 128 -10.64 15.16 15.23
N GLY A 129 -9.81 14.15 15.44
CA GLY A 129 -9.20 13.85 16.75
C GLY A 129 -8.05 14.77 17.11
N LEU A 130 -7.30 15.30 16.14
CA LEU A 130 -6.18 16.21 16.42
C LEU A 130 -6.61 17.67 16.55
N LEU A 131 -7.74 18.08 15.97
CA LEU A 131 -8.25 19.43 16.14
C LEU A 131 -8.75 19.70 17.58
N ASN A 132 -9.04 18.64 18.35
CA ASN A 132 -9.41 18.75 19.76
C ASN A 132 -8.21 18.47 20.71
N SER A 133 -7.08 19.14 20.44
CA SER A 133 -5.72 18.84 20.94
C SER A 133 -5.54 18.73 22.45
N ASN A 134 -6.49 19.24 23.25
CA ASN A 134 -6.38 19.21 24.71
C ASN A 134 -6.47 17.79 25.31
N SER A 135 -6.97 16.81 24.54
CA SER A 135 -7.12 15.41 24.98
C SER A 135 -6.22 14.41 24.24
N ALA A 136 -5.35 14.87 23.35
CA ALA A 136 -4.45 13.97 22.63
C ALA A 136 -3.45 13.33 23.62
N GLY A 137 -3.34 12.00 23.59
CA GLY A 137 -2.42 11.25 24.46
C GLY A 137 -0.96 11.67 24.25
N GLN A 138 -0.13 11.51 25.28
CA GLN A 138 1.29 11.96 25.28
C GLN A 138 2.08 11.51 24.04
N TRP A 139 1.85 10.29 23.55
CA TRP A 139 2.50 9.77 22.34
C TRP A 139 2.14 10.53 21.08
N VAL A 140 0.88 10.92 20.94
CA VAL A 140 0.42 11.70 19.79
C VAL A 140 1.07 13.08 19.83
N ASN A 141 1.11 13.72 20.99
CA ASN A 141 1.78 15.01 21.16
C ASN A 141 3.28 14.94 20.87
N LEU A 142 3.97 13.84 21.25
CA LEU A 142 5.38 13.66 20.92
C LEU A 142 5.59 13.59 19.41
N VAL A 143 4.83 12.76 18.71
CA VAL A 143 4.96 12.62 17.26
C VAL A 143 4.59 13.93 16.58
N TYR A 144 3.56 14.61 17.07
CA TYR A 144 3.17 15.93 16.58
C TYR A 144 4.32 16.93 16.75
N ASN A 145 4.92 17.05 17.94
CA ASN A 145 6.06 17.94 18.16
C ASN A 145 7.21 17.68 17.18
N VAL A 146 7.54 16.39 16.95
CA VAL A 146 8.56 16.01 15.96
C VAL A 146 8.14 16.42 14.54
N THR A 147 6.88 16.23 14.15
CA THR A 147 6.41 16.67 12.83
C THR A 147 6.36 18.19 12.69
N GLY A 148 6.18 18.92 13.80
CA GLY A 148 6.25 20.38 13.86
C GLY A 148 7.66 20.92 13.66
N GLU A 149 8.66 20.29 14.28
CA GLU A 149 10.07 20.62 14.03
C GLU A 149 10.45 20.38 12.56
N VAL A 150 9.98 19.27 11.98
CA VAL A 150 10.22 18.96 10.56
C VAL A 150 9.52 19.97 9.64
N SER A 151 8.28 20.39 9.96
CA SER A 151 7.57 21.38 9.14
C SER A 151 8.24 22.75 9.20
N GLU A 152 8.77 23.17 10.35
CA GLU A 152 9.53 24.42 10.48
C GLU A 152 10.81 24.39 9.64
N ILE A 153 11.56 23.28 9.69
CA ILE A 153 12.75 23.08 8.87
C ILE A 153 12.37 23.16 7.38
N GLN A 154 11.30 22.47 6.97
CA GLN A 154 10.87 22.46 5.58
C GLN A 154 10.41 23.84 5.11
N TYR A 155 9.69 24.60 5.93
CA TYR A 155 9.28 25.97 5.63
C TYR A 155 10.50 26.87 5.38
N ARG A 156 11.56 26.72 6.18
CA ARG A 156 12.79 27.51 6.01
C ARG A 156 13.45 27.30 4.63
N TYR A 157 13.38 26.09 4.06
CA TYR A 157 14.04 25.78 2.79
C TYR A 157 13.13 25.94 1.56
N THR A 158 11.83 25.69 1.72
CA THR A 158 10.90 25.63 0.58
C THR A 158 9.97 26.84 0.51
N HIS A 159 9.86 27.62 1.58
CA HIS A 159 8.89 28.70 1.76
C HIS A 159 7.42 28.27 1.59
N VAL A 160 7.13 26.97 1.67
CA VAL A 160 5.76 26.43 1.64
C VAL A 160 5.32 26.14 3.07
N GLN A 161 4.23 26.78 3.50
CA GLN A 161 3.61 26.48 4.80
C GLN A 161 2.87 25.16 4.69
N LEU A 162 3.40 24.13 5.36
CA LEU A 162 2.72 22.84 5.49
C LEU A 162 2.10 22.73 6.86
N GLU A 163 0.81 22.41 6.90
CA GLU A 163 0.14 22.09 8.16
C GLU A 163 0.76 20.84 8.78
N GLN A 164 1.04 20.92 10.07
CA GLN A 164 1.63 19.84 10.85
C GLN A 164 0.77 18.56 10.84
N SER A 165 -0.55 18.73 10.77
CA SER A 165 -1.54 17.65 10.57
C SER A 165 -1.34 16.92 9.25
N MET A 166 -1.06 17.63 8.15
CA MET A 166 -0.76 17.02 6.84
C MET A 166 0.53 16.22 6.89
N LEU A 167 1.58 16.75 7.53
CA LEU A 167 2.86 16.04 7.62
C LEU A 167 2.75 14.77 8.49
N PHE A 168 1.99 14.84 9.59
CA PHE A 168 1.65 13.67 10.40
C PHE A 168 0.91 12.60 9.58
N LEU A 169 -0.09 13.03 8.79
CA LEU A 169 -0.88 12.16 7.95
C LEU A 169 -0.04 11.50 6.84
N TRP A 170 0.79 12.28 6.14
CA TRP A 170 1.67 11.78 5.08
C TRP A 170 2.75 10.82 5.58
N THR A 171 3.10 10.90 6.86
CA THR A 171 4.14 10.04 7.44
C THR A 171 3.53 8.85 8.17
N VAL A 172 2.87 9.10 9.30
CA VAL A 172 2.30 8.07 10.17
C VAL A 172 1.06 7.45 9.55
N GLY A 173 0.16 8.27 8.99
CA GLY A 173 -1.04 7.79 8.31
C GLY A 173 -0.68 6.86 7.15
N SER A 174 0.20 7.32 6.27
CA SER A 174 0.70 6.52 5.14
C SER A 174 1.44 5.25 5.55
N PHE A 175 2.23 5.28 6.64
CA PHE A 175 2.86 4.08 7.18
C PHE A 175 1.83 3.06 7.71
N LEU A 176 0.86 3.51 8.50
CA LEU A 176 -0.20 2.65 9.05
C LEU A 176 -1.09 2.09 7.93
N HIS A 177 -1.40 2.88 6.91
CA HIS A 177 -2.12 2.46 5.71
C HIS A 177 -1.37 1.34 5.00
N SER A 178 -0.08 1.54 4.75
CA SER A 178 0.74 0.50 4.15
C SER A 178 0.79 -0.78 5.00
N ALA A 179 0.89 -0.65 6.32
CA ALA A 179 0.87 -1.79 7.23
C ALA A 179 -0.47 -2.55 7.19
N PHE A 180 -1.59 -1.82 7.10
CA PHE A 180 -2.92 -2.39 6.92
C PHE A 180 -3.03 -3.17 5.61
N ASP A 181 -2.55 -2.63 4.49
CA ASP A 181 -2.54 -3.30 3.18
C ASP A 181 -1.74 -4.61 3.22
N MET A 182 -0.61 -4.59 3.93
CA MET A 182 0.18 -5.80 4.14
C MET A 182 -0.59 -6.83 4.95
N LEU A 183 -1.19 -6.42 6.07
CA LEU A 183 -1.95 -7.28 6.98
C LEU A 183 -3.16 -7.93 6.28
N ILE A 184 -3.99 -7.13 5.60
CA ILE A 184 -5.23 -7.63 5.00
C ILE A 184 -4.93 -8.65 3.90
N TRP A 185 -3.86 -8.43 3.15
CA TRP A 185 -3.41 -9.37 2.16
C TRP A 185 -2.90 -10.66 2.83
N TYR A 186 -2.15 -10.58 3.94
CA TYR A 186 -1.70 -11.78 4.67
C TYR A 186 -2.89 -12.64 5.15
N LEU A 187 -3.93 -11.97 5.66
CA LEU A 187 -5.18 -12.64 6.05
C LEU A 187 -5.86 -13.30 4.83
N ALA A 188 -5.96 -12.59 3.71
CA ALA A 188 -6.60 -13.09 2.49
C ALA A 188 -5.84 -14.27 1.83
N ALA A 189 -4.50 -14.25 1.84
CA ALA A 189 -3.70 -15.34 1.27
C ALA A 189 -3.71 -16.60 2.12
N CYS A 190 -3.93 -16.45 3.44
CA CYS A 190 -4.05 -17.54 4.41
C CYS A 190 -2.82 -18.48 4.38
N ALA A 191 -1.62 -17.89 4.38
CA ALA A 191 -0.35 -18.61 4.20
C ALA A 191 -0.16 -19.77 5.20
N CYS A 192 -0.65 -19.63 6.43
CA CYS A 192 -0.50 -20.63 7.50
C CYS A 192 -1.19 -21.97 7.21
N PHE A 193 -2.25 -21.97 6.41
CA PHE A 193 -3.10 -23.14 6.17
C PHE A 193 -2.96 -23.72 4.76
N ARG A 194 -2.06 -23.16 3.95
CA ARG A 194 -1.74 -23.72 2.64
C ARG A 194 -0.69 -24.83 2.76
N PRO A 195 -0.58 -25.71 1.75
CA PRO A 195 0.45 -26.75 1.73
C PRO A 195 1.85 -26.13 1.95
N GLY A 196 2.56 -26.56 3.00
CA GLY A 196 3.86 -25.98 3.41
C GLY A 196 3.79 -24.95 4.54
N GLY A 197 2.60 -24.50 4.95
CA GLY A 197 2.39 -23.71 6.16
C GLY A 197 2.41 -24.56 7.44
N ILE A 198 2.45 -23.88 8.60
CA ILE A 198 2.54 -24.52 9.93
C ILE A 198 1.38 -25.50 10.17
N ALA A 199 0.18 -25.15 9.72
CA ALA A 199 -1.03 -25.93 9.94
C ALA A 199 -1.40 -26.80 8.73
N GLY A 200 -0.41 -27.20 7.92
CA GLY A 200 -0.45 -27.74 6.55
C GLY A 200 -1.37 -28.93 6.19
N ARG A 201 -2.46 -29.18 6.93
CA ARG A 201 -3.63 -29.89 6.41
C ARG A 201 -4.22 -29.05 5.29
N ASN A 202 -4.29 -29.62 4.09
CA ASN A 202 -4.91 -29.04 2.90
C ASN A 202 -6.44 -28.95 3.06
N SER A 203 -6.89 -28.21 4.07
CA SER A 203 -8.29 -27.99 4.37
C SER A 203 -8.78 -26.82 3.54
N HIS A 204 -9.64 -27.11 2.58
CA HIS A 204 -10.35 -26.10 1.80
C HIS A 204 -11.06 -25.08 2.71
N PHE A 205 -11.57 -25.54 3.85
CA PHE A 205 -12.26 -24.70 4.85
C PHE A 205 -11.39 -23.54 5.37
N CYS A 206 -10.11 -23.81 5.69
CA CYS A 206 -9.23 -22.78 6.24
C CYS A 206 -8.87 -21.69 5.21
N GLN A 207 -8.75 -22.06 3.93
CA GLN A 207 -8.51 -21.09 2.86
C GLN A 207 -9.70 -20.14 2.70
N THR A 208 -10.92 -20.68 2.74
CA THR A 208 -12.14 -19.87 2.68
C THR A 208 -12.29 -19.00 3.92
N LEU A 209 -11.94 -19.51 5.11
CA LEU A 209 -11.99 -18.76 6.37
C LEU A 209 -11.11 -17.50 6.33
N GLY A 210 -9.86 -17.60 5.85
CA GLY A 210 -8.96 -16.45 5.74
C GLY A 210 -9.53 -15.34 4.84
N LEU A 211 -10.15 -15.73 3.73
CA LEU A 211 -10.85 -14.79 2.85
C LEU A 211 -12.06 -14.14 3.55
N TYR A 212 -12.89 -14.91 4.25
CA TYR A 212 -14.03 -14.36 4.99
C TYR A 212 -13.61 -13.39 6.09
N ILE A 213 -12.53 -13.69 6.82
CA ILE A 213 -11.96 -12.78 7.82
C ILE A 213 -11.49 -11.49 7.14
N ALA A 214 -10.79 -11.57 6.01
CA ALA A 214 -10.37 -10.39 5.27
C ALA A 214 -11.58 -9.54 4.81
N VAL A 215 -12.61 -10.17 4.24
CA VAL A 215 -13.85 -9.48 3.84
C VAL A 215 -14.53 -8.82 5.04
N LEU A 216 -14.63 -9.53 6.18
CA LEU A 216 -15.20 -8.99 7.41
C LEU A 216 -14.44 -7.75 7.89
N VAL A 217 -13.09 -7.80 7.90
CA VAL A 217 -12.25 -6.66 8.28
C VAL A 217 -12.49 -5.47 7.34
N VAL A 218 -12.57 -5.71 6.02
CA VAL A 218 -12.87 -4.65 5.03
C VAL A 218 -14.25 -4.03 5.26
N VAL A 219 -15.29 -4.85 5.44
CA VAL A 219 -16.66 -4.37 5.69
C VAL A 219 -16.73 -3.55 6.98
N SER A 220 -16.11 -4.04 8.06
CA SER A 220 -16.01 -3.30 9.32
C SER A 220 -15.28 -1.97 9.14
N MET A 221 -14.22 -1.93 8.34
CA MET A 221 -13.47 -0.70 8.08
C MET A 221 -14.29 0.31 7.26
N VAL A 222 -15.06 -0.14 6.27
CA VAL A 222 -16.00 0.72 5.52
C VAL A 222 -17.07 1.28 6.46
N PHE A 223 -17.62 0.46 7.35
CA PHE A 223 -18.57 0.91 8.36
C PHE A 223 -17.98 1.97 9.28
N ILE A 224 -16.77 1.74 9.81
CA ILE A 224 -16.06 2.73 10.64
C ILE A 224 -15.80 4.02 9.84
N ALA A 225 -15.29 3.94 8.62
CA ALA A 225 -15.06 5.11 7.77
C ALA A 225 -16.34 5.92 7.58
N THR A 226 -17.47 5.24 7.36
CA THR A 226 -18.78 5.88 7.18
C THR A 226 -19.24 6.56 8.47
N LEU A 227 -19.10 5.91 9.63
CA LEU A 227 -19.41 6.51 10.92
C LEU A 227 -18.57 7.75 11.19
N VAL A 228 -17.26 7.71 10.94
CA VAL A 228 -16.37 8.84 11.16
C VAL A 228 -16.74 10.01 10.21
N ILE A 229 -17.09 9.73 8.96
CA ILE A 229 -17.59 10.75 8.03
C ILE A 229 -18.90 11.38 8.55
N VAL A 230 -19.83 10.58 9.06
CA VAL A 230 -21.09 11.09 9.63
C VAL A 230 -20.83 11.95 10.86
N MET A 231 -19.94 11.51 11.76
CA MET A 231 -19.56 12.30 12.94
C MET A 231 -18.96 13.65 12.54
N ARG A 232 -18.11 13.65 11.51
CA ARG A 232 -17.56 14.88 10.96
C ARG A 232 -18.63 15.83 10.42
N LEU A 233 -19.54 15.31 9.60
CA LEU A 233 -20.61 16.12 9.03
C LEU A 233 -21.47 16.77 10.12
N ASN A 234 -21.72 16.04 11.23
CA ASN A 234 -22.47 16.58 12.37
C ASN A 234 -21.69 17.69 13.11
N GLU A 235 -20.38 17.55 13.29
CA GLU A 235 -19.55 18.60 13.91
C GLU A 235 -19.49 19.85 13.02
N ASP A 236 -19.35 19.67 11.70
CA ASP A 236 -19.39 20.77 10.75
C ASP A 236 -20.73 21.52 10.83
N GLU A 237 -21.87 20.82 10.89
CA GLU A 237 -23.20 21.43 11.02
C GLU A 237 -23.34 22.22 12.33
N GLN A 238 -22.87 21.69 13.46
CA GLN A 238 -22.90 22.40 14.74
C GLN A 238 -22.07 23.69 14.70
N ASN A 239 -20.89 23.65 14.10
CA ASN A 239 -20.05 24.83 13.93
C ASN A 239 -20.73 25.90 13.07
N TRP A 240 -21.41 25.52 11.98
CA TRP A 240 -22.16 26.45 11.13
C TRP A 240 -23.35 27.08 11.84
N THR A 241 -24.11 26.31 12.62
CA THR A 241 -25.25 26.86 13.38
C THR A 241 -24.80 27.84 14.45
N GLN A 242 -23.68 27.58 15.12
CA GLN A 242 -23.10 28.51 16.09
C GLN A 242 -22.61 29.81 15.43
N LEU A 243 -22.00 29.72 14.24
CA LEU A 243 -21.57 30.89 13.48
C LEU A 243 -22.75 31.78 13.04
N MET A 244 -23.84 31.17 12.55
CA MET A 244 -25.04 31.92 12.13
C MET A 244 -25.73 32.65 13.29
N HIS A 245 -25.69 32.08 14.51
CA HIS A 245 -26.22 32.76 15.69
C HIS A 245 -25.41 34.01 16.08
N ILE A 246 -24.09 33.99 15.90
CA ILE A 246 -23.23 35.15 16.20
C ILE A 246 -23.50 36.31 15.23
N ASP A 247 -23.73 36.03 13.95
CA ASP A 247 -24.02 37.06 12.95
C ASP A 247 -25.37 37.76 13.18
N ASP A 248 -26.39 37.04 13.65
CA ASP A 248 -27.71 37.65 13.95
C ASP A 248 -27.64 38.58 15.17
N ASP A 249 -26.89 38.19 16.21
CA ASP A 249 -26.72 39.02 17.42
C ASP A 249 -25.85 40.26 17.15
N SER A 250 -24.81 40.14 16.32
CA SER A 250 -23.97 41.29 15.93
C SER A 250 -24.74 42.31 15.06
N ASN A 251 -25.60 41.83 14.14
CA ASN A 251 -26.44 42.71 13.32
C ASN A 251 -27.53 43.40 14.15
N LYS A 252 -28.12 42.73 15.14
CA LYS A 252 -29.07 43.36 16.08
C LYS A 252 -28.42 44.44 16.95
N THR A 253 -27.17 44.25 17.37
CA THR A 253 -26.44 45.25 18.16
C THR A 253 -25.99 46.46 17.34
N MET A 254 -25.61 46.29 16.06
CA MET A 254 -25.36 47.43 15.16
C MET A 254 -26.64 48.20 14.81
N LEU A 255 -27.77 47.53 14.61
CA LEU A 255 -29.04 48.23 14.36
C LEU A 255 -29.53 49.00 15.58
N SER A 256 -29.35 48.49 16.80
CA SER A 256 -29.78 49.20 18.02
C SER A 256 -28.87 50.38 18.37
N THR A 257 -27.59 50.34 18.01
CA THR A 257 -26.65 51.47 18.20
C THR A 257 -26.75 52.53 17.10
N GLY A 258 -27.17 52.17 15.88
CA GLY A 258 -27.43 53.12 14.79
C GLY A 258 -28.73 53.93 14.91
N LEU A 259 -29.74 53.41 15.62
CA LEU A 259 -31.04 54.08 15.82
C LEU A 259 -31.06 55.09 16.99
N ASN A 260 -29.96 55.24 17.72
CA ASN A 260 -29.85 56.22 18.81
C ASN A 260 -29.06 57.50 18.40
N TRP A 261 -28.77 57.69 17.10
CA TRP A 261 -27.93 58.79 16.59
C TRP A 261 -28.69 59.89 15.83
N THR A 262 -30.00 59.96 15.96
CA THR A 262 -30.81 61.08 15.43
C THR A 262 -31.68 61.68 16.52
N GLY A 263 -31.09 62.45 17.45
CA GLY A 263 -31.87 63.30 18.34
C GLY A 263 -31.11 63.84 19.55
N LEU A 264 -30.90 65.17 19.57
CA LEU A 264 -30.24 66.01 20.59
C LEU A 264 -28.71 65.86 20.66
N GLY A 265 -27.88 66.90 20.54
CA GLY A 265 -28.10 68.33 20.62
C GLY A 265 -26.90 68.95 21.36
N PHE A 266 -26.14 69.80 20.66
CA PHE A 266 -25.45 71.00 21.14
C PHE A 266 -24.74 71.04 22.52
N MET A 267 -23.43 71.34 22.44
CA MET A 267 -22.59 72.24 23.28
C MET A 267 -22.19 71.87 24.72
N ASN A 268 -20.86 71.72 24.92
CA ASN A 268 -20.01 72.51 25.84
C ASN A 268 -18.55 72.10 25.54
N GLU A 269 -17.67 72.93 24.98
CA GLU A 269 -16.98 74.10 25.55
C GLU A 269 -16.19 73.82 26.85
N ASP A 270 -14.87 73.92 26.70
CA ASP A 270 -13.85 74.42 27.65
C ASP A 270 -13.11 73.56 28.70
N ASN A 271 -11.78 73.53 28.48
CA ASN A 271 -10.68 73.96 29.38
C ASN A 271 -10.29 73.14 30.62
N ASN A 272 -9.14 72.43 30.54
CA ASN A 272 -7.87 72.70 31.27
C ASN A 272 -6.88 71.53 31.03
N SER A 273 -5.66 71.74 30.53
CA SER A 273 -4.44 72.07 31.31
C SER A 273 -4.13 71.00 32.39
N THR A 274 -2.97 70.35 32.52
CA THR A 274 -1.58 70.66 32.14
C THR A 274 -0.71 69.42 32.49
N THR A 275 0.34 69.15 31.70
CA THR A 275 1.72 68.66 32.08
C THR A 275 1.88 67.39 32.96
N SER A 276 2.87 66.51 32.79
CA SER A 276 4.24 66.68 32.28
C SER A 276 4.94 65.31 32.10
N SER A 277 5.61 65.16 30.95
CA SER A 277 6.95 64.59 30.68
C SER A 277 7.61 63.57 31.63
N LEU A 278 8.15 62.47 31.07
CA LEU A 278 9.61 62.32 30.88
C LEU A 278 10.01 61.16 29.92
N ASN A 279 10.58 61.55 28.78
CA ASN A 279 11.75 61.01 28.05
C ASN A 279 12.14 59.50 28.13
N SER A 280 12.20 58.86 26.95
CA SER A 280 13.35 58.00 26.57
C SER A 280 13.52 57.92 25.04
N PRO A 281 14.76 57.80 24.49
CA PRO A 281 15.06 58.21 23.12
C PRO A 281 15.01 57.07 22.10
N ARG A 282 14.22 57.31 21.04
CA ARG A 282 14.58 57.29 19.61
C ARG A 282 15.81 56.47 19.16
N SER A 283 15.54 55.35 18.50
CA SER A 283 16.26 54.85 17.30
C SER A 283 15.22 54.27 16.34
N THR A 284 14.70 55.01 15.36
CA THR A 284 15.18 55.03 13.94
C THR A 284 15.49 53.65 13.37
N ASP A 285 14.45 52.92 12.95
CA ASP A 285 14.21 52.58 11.54
C ASP A 285 12.94 51.73 11.43
N GLU A 286 11.79 52.36 11.70
CA GLU A 286 10.49 51.80 11.28
C GLU A 286 10.19 52.31 9.88
N THR A 287 10.61 51.52 8.89
CA THR A 287 10.04 51.60 7.55
C THR A 287 8.55 51.32 7.66
N ASN A 288 7.77 52.40 7.71
CA ASN A 288 6.34 52.43 7.45
C ASN A 288 6.06 51.90 6.03
N SER A 289 6.15 50.59 5.84
CA SER A 289 5.35 49.93 4.83
C SER A 289 3.99 49.69 5.47
N THR A 290 3.11 50.67 5.34
CA THR A 290 1.66 50.48 5.36
C THR A 290 1.25 49.66 4.14
N GLY A 291 1.89 48.51 3.95
CA GLY A 291 1.46 47.46 3.07
C GLY A 291 0.20 46.91 3.69
N PHE A 292 -0.92 47.47 3.25
CA PHE A 292 -2.21 46.80 3.31
C PHE A 292 -1.96 45.30 3.10
N PRO A 293 -2.29 44.42 4.05
CA PRO A 293 -2.25 43.00 3.79
C PRO A 293 -3.11 42.80 2.55
N GLY A 294 -2.45 42.39 1.46
CA GLY A 294 -3.08 42.27 0.16
C GLY A 294 -4.31 41.40 0.34
N ILE A 295 -5.46 41.93 -0.04
CA ILE A 295 -6.72 41.18 -0.13
C ILE A 295 -6.52 39.91 -1.00
N SER A 296 -5.46 39.84 -1.80
CA SER A 296 -4.96 38.66 -2.49
C SER A 296 -4.61 37.46 -1.59
N ASP A 297 -4.12 37.66 -0.36
CA ASP A 297 -3.87 36.58 0.62
C ASP A 297 -5.14 36.20 1.40
N LEU A 298 -6.13 37.10 1.47
CA LEU A 298 -7.44 36.83 2.09
C LEU A 298 -8.44 36.20 1.10
N VAL A 299 -8.17 36.32 -0.20
CA VAL A 299 -8.99 35.80 -1.32
C VAL A 299 -8.38 34.53 -1.94
N TYR A 300 -7.19 34.11 -1.53
CA TYR A 300 -6.78 32.71 -1.55
C TYR A 300 -7.35 32.03 -0.28
N SER A 301 -8.59 31.60 -0.15
CA SER A 301 -9.77 31.45 -0.99
C SER A 301 -10.65 30.60 -0.08
N LYS A 302 -11.60 31.21 0.65
CA LYS A 302 -12.51 30.51 1.56
C LYS A 302 -13.33 29.42 0.84
N SER A 303 -13.29 29.38 -0.50
CA SER A 303 -13.84 28.32 -1.35
C SER A 303 -12.91 27.11 -1.56
N ASP A 304 -11.58 27.26 -1.51
CA ASP A 304 -10.64 26.16 -1.79
C ASP A 304 -10.41 25.25 -0.58
N THR A 305 -10.73 25.70 0.63
CA THR A 305 -10.66 24.86 1.84
C THR A 305 -11.70 23.74 1.85
N LYS A 306 -12.80 23.87 1.10
CA LYS A 306 -13.85 22.84 1.02
C LYS A 306 -13.33 21.50 0.50
N TYR A 307 -12.29 21.54 -0.33
CA TYR A 307 -11.66 20.34 -0.88
C TYR A 307 -10.30 20.02 -0.28
N ALA A 308 -9.78 20.84 0.65
CA ALA A 308 -8.48 20.63 1.28
C ALA A 308 -8.38 19.24 1.92
N PHE A 309 -9.47 18.75 2.52
CA PHE A 309 -9.54 17.38 3.01
C PHE A 309 -9.42 16.32 1.92
N LEU A 310 -10.19 16.46 0.83
CA LEU A 310 -10.18 15.49 -0.26
C LEU A 310 -8.81 15.44 -0.94
N VAL A 311 -8.19 16.61 -1.11
CA VAL A 311 -6.82 16.74 -1.63
C VAL A 311 -5.83 16.11 -0.65
N GLY A 312 -5.92 16.40 0.64
CA GLY A 312 -5.08 15.81 1.68
C GLY A 312 -5.17 14.28 1.69
N TYR A 313 -6.40 13.74 1.61
CA TYR A 313 -6.66 12.30 1.47
C TYR A 313 -6.06 11.73 0.18
N ALA A 314 -6.26 12.38 -0.97
CA ALA A 314 -5.74 11.88 -2.25
C ALA A 314 -4.20 11.86 -2.26
N VAL A 315 -3.57 12.87 -1.69
CA VAL A 315 -2.11 12.95 -1.53
C VAL A 315 -1.63 11.87 -0.57
N GLU A 316 -2.26 11.72 0.59
CA GLU A 316 -1.96 10.65 1.54
C GLU A 316 -2.08 9.27 0.88
N LEU A 317 -3.21 8.98 0.23
CA LEU A 317 -3.43 7.70 -0.46
C LEU A 317 -2.35 7.43 -1.51
N THR A 318 -1.94 8.46 -2.25
CA THR A 318 -0.87 8.36 -3.25
C THR A 318 0.48 8.06 -2.60
N ILE A 319 0.84 8.79 -1.53
CA ILE A 319 2.08 8.59 -0.78
C ILE A 319 2.09 7.21 -0.10
N ALA A 320 0.97 6.79 0.49
CA ALA A 320 0.77 5.49 1.11
C ALA A 320 0.99 4.36 0.11
N LEU A 321 0.30 4.41 -1.04
CA LEU A 321 0.36 3.35 -2.04
C LEU A 321 1.67 3.32 -2.82
N PHE A 322 2.25 4.46 -3.17
CA PHE A 322 3.39 4.50 -4.10
C PHE A 322 4.74 4.77 -3.45
N VAL A 323 4.78 5.25 -2.20
CA VAL A 323 6.04 5.52 -1.49
C VAL A 323 6.17 4.61 -0.27
N TYR A 324 5.25 4.74 0.69
CA TYR A 324 5.34 3.97 1.94
C TYR A 324 5.17 2.48 1.70
N TYR A 325 4.25 2.08 0.83
CA TYR A 325 4.12 0.67 0.45
C TYR A 325 5.43 0.14 -0.12
N PHE A 326 6.10 0.86 -1.02
CA PHE A 326 7.38 0.42 -1.56
C PHE A 326 8.46 0.28 -0.48
N ILE A 327 8.54 1.25 0.43
CA ILE A 327 9.50 1.24 1.53
C ILE A 327 9.23 0.06 2.46
N THR A 328 8.01 -0.08 2.99
CA THR A 328 7.65 -1.16 3.92
C THR A 328 7.79 -2.53 3.25
N SER A 329 7.31 -2.66 2.01
CA SER A 329 7.46 -3.85 1.16
C SER A 329 8.93 -4.23 1.00
N THR A 330 9.81 -3.26 0.77
CA THR A 330 11.27 -3.49 0.64
C THR A 330 11.91 -3.86 1.98
N VAL A 331 11.46 -3.28 3.09
CA VAL A 331 11.89 -3.66 4.45
C VAL A 331 11.52 -5.11 4.76
N PHE A 332 10.30 -5.54 4.43
CA PHE A 332 9.89 -6.95 4.56
C PHE A 332 10.66 -7.86 3.59
N PHE A 333 10.84 -7.42 2.34
CA PHE A 333 11.59 -8.14 1.31
C PHE A 333 13.05 -8.41 1.68
N SER A 334 13.73 -7.37 2.16
CA SER A 334 15.12 -7.47 2.59
C SER A 334 15.28 -8.37 3.81
N GLY A 335 14.23 -8.52 4.61
CA GLY A 335 14.27 -9.28 5.86
C GLY A 335 15.11 -8.59 6.94
N ILE A 336 15.33 -7.27 6.83
CA ILE A 336 16.14 -6.51 7.80
C ILE A 336 15.53 -6.54 9.22
N LEU A 337 14.20 -6.70 9.32
CA LEU A 337 13.50 -6.90 10.59
C LEU A 337 13.58 -8.35 11.09
N GLY A 338 14.05 -9.27 10.25
CA GLY A 338 14.08 -10.72 10.49
C GLY A 338 15.32 -11.22 11.22
N CYS A 339 16.02 -10.37 11.98
CA CYS A 339 17.22 -10.72 12.75
C CYS A 339 16.93 -11.77 13.85
N GLY A 340 16.74 -13.04 13.46
CA GLY A 340 17.19 -14.17 14.28
C GLY A 340 16.22 -15.31 14.57
N ARG A 341 14.89 -15.20 14.40
CA ARG A 341 14.03 -16.35 14.76
C ARG A 341 12.60 -16.41 14.25
N ILE A 342 12.03 -15.32 13.74
CA ILE A 342 10.61 -15.30 13.35
C ILE A 342 10.51 -15.72 11.86
N PRO A 343 10.07 -16.94 11.55
CA PRO A 343 10.02 -17.45 10.18
C PRO A 343 9.07 -16.68 9.26
N ILE A 344 8.18 -15.86 9.85
CA ILE A 344 7.16 -15.08 9.12
C ILE A 344 7.75 -13.81 8.49
N ILE A 345 8.90 -13.31 8.98
CA ILE A 345 9.49 -12.01 8.58
C ILE A 345 10.82 -12.18 7.81
N GLY A 346 11.19 -13.40 7.45
CA GLY A 346 12.57 -13.75 7.06
C GLY A 346 13.16 -13.08 5.80
N GLY A 347 12.36 -12.44 4.94
CA GLY A 347 12.87 -11.85 3.69
C GLY A 347 13.55 -12.86 2.74
N ARG A 348 14.09 -12.36 1.63
CA ARG A 348 14.84 -13.17 0.64
C ARG A 348 16.06 -13.89 1.24
N PRO A 349 16.90 -13.29 2.11
CA PRO A 349 18.08 -13.96 2.63
C PRO A 349 17.77 -15.18 3.51
N TYR A 350 16.64 -15.19 4.20
CA TYR A 350 16.21 -16.37 4.96
C TYR A 350 15.82 -17.53 4.04
N GLU A 351 15.06 -17.24 2.97
CA GLU A 351 14.65 -18.26 2.00
C GLU A 351 15.85 -18.93 1.32
N LEU A 352 16.81 -18.14 0.85
CA LEU A 352 18.02 -18.67 0.21
C LEU A 352 18.83 -19.57 1.15
N ARG A 353 18.97 -19.19 2.43
CA ARG A 353 19.63 -20.02 3.45
C ARG A 353 18.85 -21.30 3.74
N HIS A 354 17.53 -21.22 3.80
CA HIS A 354 16.67 -22.38 4.02
C HIS A 354 16.77 -23.38 2.84
N ILE A 355 16.78 -22.87 1.60
CA ILE A 355 16.97 -23.68 0.39
C ILE A 355 18.35 -24.32 0.40
N ALA A 356 19.41 -23.54 0.63
CA ALA A 356 20.78 -24.05 0.71
C ALA A 356 20.91 -25.18 1.75
N ARG A 357 20.36 -24.99 2.96
CA ARG A 357 20.38 -26.01 4.03
C ARG A 357 19.64 -27.29 3.63
N ASN A 358 18.51 -27.17 2.93
CA ASN A 358 17.75 -28.33 2.47
C ASN A 358 18.44 -29.05 1.31
N SER A 359 19.11 -28.33 0.42
CA SER A 359 19.94 -28.90 -0.65
C SER A 359 21.10 -29.71 -0.07
N SER A 360 21.87 -29.15 0.88
CA SER A 360 22.98 -29.88 1.52
C SER A 360 22.52 -31.14 2.26
N ARG A 361 21.35 -31.10 2.92
CA ARG A 361 20.75 -32.28 3.56
C ARG A 361 20.35 -33.38 2.57
N ARG A 362 19.88 -33.00 1.38
CA ARG A 362 19.53 -33.96 0.32
C ARG A 362 20.76 -34.60 -0.29
N GLU A 363 21.81 -33.82 -0.52
CA GLU A 363 23.10 -34.33 -1.01
C GLU A 363 23.75 -35.31 -0.02
N GLY A 364 23.80 -34.96 1.27
CA GLY A 364 24.34 -35.86 2.30
C GLY A 364 23.59 -37.18 2.45
N ARG A 365 22.27 -37.21 2.17
CA ARG A 365 21.49 -38.47 2.14
C ARG A 365 21.80 -39.33 0.93
N LYS A 366 22.16 -38.73 -0.21
CA LYS A 366 22.54 -39.49 -1.41
C LYS A 366 23.91 -40.14 -1.23
N THR A 367 24.86 -39.43 -0.64
CA THR A 367 26.22 -39.96 -0.41
C THR A 367 26.24 -41.03 0.67
N GLY A 368 25.52 -40.85 1.78
CA GLY A 368 25.45 -41.84 2.86
C GLY A 368 24.74 -43.16 2.52
N SER A 369 24.04 -43.23 1.38
CA SER A 369 23.34 -44.45 0.95
C SER A 369 24.23 -45.40 0.15
N TYR A 370 25.41 -44.99 -0.30
CA TYR A 370 26.30 -45.83 -1.12
C TYR A 370 27.35 -46.61 -0.30
N ASP A 371 27.64 -46.21 0.93
CA ASP A 371 28.74 -46.81 1.71
C ASP A 371 28.35 -48.02 2.58
N HIS A 372 27.06 -48.41 2.63
CA HIS A 372 26.65 -49.51 3.53
C HIS A 372 26.46 -50.88 2.85
N SER A 373 26.81 -51.03 1.56
CA SER A 373 26.53 -52.27 0.82
C SER A 373 27.73 -53.20 0.57
N ASP A 374 28.96 -52.85 0.96
CA ASP A 374 30.16 -53.63 0.56
C ASP A 374 31.05 -54.17 1.70
N SER A 375 30.64 -54.09 2.97
CA SER A 375 31.52 -54.51 4.10
C SER A 375 31.22 -55.89 4.71
N SER A 376 30.42 -56.77 4.08
CA SER A 376 30.04 -58.07 4.67
C SER A 376 30.70 -59.31 4.03
N HIS A 377 31.81 -59.18 3.29
CA HIS A 377 32.44 -60.33 2.62
C HIS A 377 33.96 -60.40 2.78
N PHE A 378 34.50 -60.39 4.01
CA PHE A 378 35.86 -60.90 4.25
C PHE A 378 36.09 -61.35 5.69
N SER A 379 35.52 -62.49 6.07
CA SER A 379 36.04 -63.31 7.18
C SER A 379 36.52 -64.62 6.59
N GLY A 380 37.77 -64.62 6.14
CA GLY A 380 38.51 -65.83 5.79
C GLY A 380 38.96 -66.55 7.05
N ASN A 381 38.64 -67.84 7.13
CA ASN A 381 39.19 -68.80 8.08
C ASN A 381 40.73 -68.79 8.03
N VAL A 382 41.35 -68.81 9.21
CA VAL A 382 42.72 -69.32 9.43
C VAL A 382 42.64 -70.39 10.49
#